data_AF-A0A2U1K8F1-F1
#
_entry.id   AF-A0A2U1K8F1-F1
#
_cell.length_a   1.000
_cell.length_b   1.000
_cell.length_c   1.000
_cell.angle_alpha   90.00
_cell.angle_beta   90.00
_cell.angle_gamma   90.00
#
_symmetry.space_group_name_H-M   'P 1'
#
loop_
_entity.id
_entity.type
_entity.pdbx_description
1 polymer ?
#
loop_
_entity_poly.entity_id
_entity_poly.type
_entity_poly.pdbx_seq_one_letter_code
_entity_poly.pdbx_strand_id
1 'polypeptide(L)' 'MVNDGFLMRLGEFFNPMIPTSIVVSDAMEPDFPIIYVNKVFESATGYRADEVLGRNWYAFFF' A
#
# COMPACT_ATOMS: atom_id res chain seq x y z
N MET A 1 7.30 -0.57 32.52
CA MET A 1 6.20 -0.98 31.61
C MET A 1 6.28 -0.05 30.42
N VAL A 2 7.02 -0.45 29.37
CA VAL A 2 7.23 0.37 28.18
C VAL A 2 6.19 -0.07 27.16
N ASN A 3 5.23 0.79 26.80
CA ASN A 3 4.45 0.60 25.57
C ASN A 3 3.70 1.87 25.10
N ASP A 4 4.36 3.02 25.12
CA ASP A 4 3.80 4.27 24.59
C ASP A 4 4.30 4.57 23.16
N GLY A 5 4.55 3.53 22.35
CA GLY A 5 5.32 3.67 21.10
C GLY A 5 4.72 3.10 19.81
N PHE A 6 3.56 2.45 19.81
CA PHE A 6 3.12 1.74 18.59
C PHE A 6 1.59 1.64 18.42
N LEU A 7 0.89 2.77 18.55
CA LEU A 7 -0.46 2.91 18.02
C LEU A 7 -0.46 4.06 17.00
N MET A 8 0.21 3.82 15.87
CA MET A 8 0.08 4.70 14.70
C MET A 8 -1.35 4.59 14.19
N ARG A 9 -2.21 5.56 14.54
CA ARG A 9 -3.54 5.67 13.95
C ARG A 9 -3.36 6.02 12.50
N LEU A 10 -3.84 5.16 11.60
CA LEU A 10 -3.80 5.35 10.15
C LEU A 10 -4.14 6.79 9.74
N GLY A 11 -5.15 7.40 10.40
CA GLY A 11 -5.60 8.78 10.16
C GLY A 11 -4.59 9.91 10.38
N GLU A 12 -3.44 9.70 11.04
CA GLU A 12 -2.41 10.74 11.15
C GLU A 12 -1.56 10.88 9.86
N PHE A 13 -1.52 9.84 9.02
CA PHE A 13 -0.80 9.86 7.74
C PHE A 13 -1.67 10.31 6.56
N PHE A 14 -3.00 10.32 6.71
CA PHE A 14 -3.90 10.68 5.62
C PHE A 14 -4.40 12.11 5.78
N ASN A 15 -4.03 12.96 4.83
CA ASN A 15 -4.73 14.24 4.65
C ASN A 15 -6.11 13.95 4.02
N PRO A 16 -7.23 14.24 4.71
CA PRO A 16 -8.57 13.96 4.18
C PRO A 16 -8.91 14.75 2.91
N MET A 17 -8.14 15.80 2.61
CA MET A 17 -8.32 16.66 1.45
C MET A 17 -7.52 16.18 0.22
N ILE A 18 -6.57 15.25 0.38
CA ILE A 18 -5.71 14.76 -0.70
C ILE A 18 -5.91 13.24 -0.87
N PRO A 19 -6.45 12.78 -2.01
CA PRO A 19 -6.59 11.35 -2.27
C PRO A 19 -5.21 10.69 -2.28
N THR A 20 -5.02 9.72 -1.39
CA THR A 20 -3.72 9.05 -1.21
C THR A 20 -3.76 7.67 -1.85
N SER A 21 -2.75 7.37 -2.67
CA SER A 21 -2.52 6.04 -3.24
C SER A 21 -2.00 5.10 -2.15
N ILE A 22 -2.60 3.92 -2.02
CA ILE A 22 -2.24 2.94 -0.98
C ILE A 22 -1.91 1.61 -1.66
N VAL A 23 -0.78 1.03 -1.23
CA VAL A 23 -0.31 -0.31 -1.60
C VAL A 23 0.04 -1.03 -0.30
N VAL A 24 -0.37 -2.29 -0.18
CA VAL A 24 0.00 -3.17 0.93
C VAL A 24 0.64 -4.42 0.37
N SER A 25 1.81 -4.77 0.90
CA SER A 25 2.52 -6.01 0.59
C SER A 25 2.58 -6.92 1.81
N ASP A 26 2.61 -8.23 1.57
CA ASP A 26 2.89 -9.19 2.64
C ASP A 26 4.39 -9.22 2.94
N ALA A 27 4.76 -8.89 4.18
CA ALA A 27 6.15 -8.86 4.63
C ALA A 27 6.72 -10.25 4.98
N MET A 28 5.87 -11.27 5.09
CA MET A 28 6.25 -12.62 5.48
C MET A 28 6.52 -13.52 4.27
N GLU A 29 6.02 -13.15 3.10
CA GLU A 29 6.23 -13.86 1.84
C GLU A 29 7.54 -13.40 1.16
N PRO A 30 8.30 -14.31 0.52
CA PRO A 30 9.41 -13.94 -0.35
C PRO A 30 8.94 -12.97 -1.44
N ASP A 31 9.80 -12.01 -1.83
CA ASP A 31 9.52 -10.99 -2.85
C ASP A 31 8.43 -9.95 -2.52
N PHE A 32 7.90 -9.95 -1.29
CA PHE A 32 6.97 -8.92 -0.80
C PHE A 32 5.77 -8.68 -1.72
N PRO A 33 4.99 -9.73 -2.04
CA PRO A 33 3.90 -9.64 -3.00
C PRO A 33 2.88 -8.60 -2.56
N ILE A 34 2.40 -7.82 -3.51
CA ILE A 34 1.30 -6.88 -3.29
C ILE A 34 0.02 -7.69 -3.03
N ILE A 35 -0.60 -7.47 -1.89
CA ILE A 35 -1.85 -8.14 -1.47
C ILE A 35 -3.06 -7.20 -1.52
N TYR A 36 -2.84 -5.89 -1.64
CA TYR A 36 -3.91 -4.92 -1.78
C TYR A 36 -3.43 -3.61 -2.43
N VAL A 37 -4.30 -3.04 -3.27
CA VAL A 37 -4.21 -1.67 -3.77
C VAL A 37 -5.58 -1.00 -3.71
N ASN A 38 -5.63 0.32 -3.52
CA ASN A 38 -6.89 1.06 -3.54
C ASN A 38 -7.23 1.61 -4.94
N LYS A 39 -8.46 2.13 -5.10
CA LYS A 39 -8.90 2.74 -6.37
C LYS A 39 -8.09 3.96 -6.79
N VAL A 40 -7.51 4.68 -5.82
CA VAL A 40 -6.64 5.84 -6.09
C VAL A 40 -5.34 5.38 -6.77
N PHE A 41 -4.76 4.25 -6.32
CA PHE A 41 -3.62 3.63 -7.00
C PHE A 41 -3.94 3.30 -8.45
N GLU A 42 -5.07 2.63 -8.70
CA GLU A 42 -5.46 2.25 -10.06
C GLU A 42 -5.63 3.49 -10.96
N SER A 43 -6.25 4.54 -10.41
CA SER A 43 -6.47 5.79 -11.13
C SER A 43 -5.18 6.58 -11.38
N ALA A 44 -4.23 6.55 -10.43
CA ALA A 44 -2.98 7.31 -10.50
C ALA A 44 -1.93 6.65 -11.40
N THR A 45 -1.93 5.31 -11.47
CA THR A 45 -0.91 4.54 -12.20
C THR A 45 -1.42 3.98 -13.52
N GLY A 46 -2.73 3.77 -13.66
CA GLY A 46 -3.36 3.10 -14.80
C GLY A 46 -3.38 1.57 -14.69
N TYR A 47 -2.71 0.97 -13.71
CA TYR A 47 -2.77 -0.48 -13.48
C TYR A 47 -4.02 -0.88 -12.70
N ARG A 48 -4.62 -2.00 -13.08
CA ARG A 48 -5.71 -2.61 -12.32
C ARG A 48 -5.18 -3.46 -11.19
N ALA A 49 -5.99 -3.63 -10.14
CA ALA A 49 -5.66 -4.51 -9.03
C ALA A 49 -5.28 -5.93 -9.50
N ASP A 50 -6.01 -6.51 -10.45
CA ASP A 50 -5.74 -7.85 -10.98
C ASP A 50 -4.40 -7.98 -11.76
N GLU A 51 -3.81 -6.87 -12.19
CA GLU A 51 -2.52 -6.86 -12.87
C GLU A 51 -1.33 -6.83 -11.90
N VAL A 52 -1.57 -6.36 -10.67
CA VAL A 52 -0.52 -6.07 -9.67
C VAL A 52 -0.53 -7.00 -8.47
N LEU A 53 -1.69 -7.59 -8.13
CA LEU A 53 -1.79 -8.52 -7.00
C LEU A 53 -0.91 -9.76 -7.21
N GLY A 54 -0.22 -10.17 -6.15
CA GLY A 54 0.70 -11.31 -6.16
C GLY A 54 2.06 -11.02 -6.83
N ARG A 55 2.30 -9.78 -7.28
CA ARG A 55 3.57 -9.36 -7.86
C ARG A 55 4.32 -8.41 -6.93
N ASN A 56 5.62 -8.30 -7.13
CA ASN A 56 6.50 -7.41 -6.38
C ASN A 56 6.31 -5.94 -6.82
N TRP A 57 6.31 -5.01 -5.87
CA TRP A 57 5.99 -3.60 -6.12
C TRP A 57 6.96 -2.89 -7.07
N TYR A 58 8.25 -3.25 -7.05
CA TYR A 58 9.26 -2.68 -7.93
C TYR A 58 9.15 -3.15 -9.39
N ALA A 59 8.28 -4.12 -9.71
CA ALA A 59 8.02 -4.57 -11.08
C ALA A 59 7.17 -3.61 -11.92
N PHE A 60 6.64 -2.53 -11.36
CA PHE A 60 5.64 -1.70 -12.04
C PHE A 60 6.04 -0.24 -12.21
N PHE A 61 7.18 0.18 -11.64
CA PHE A 61 7.59 1.58 -11.53
C PHE A 61 8.97 1.87 -12.16
N PHE A 62 9.35 1.14 -13.21
CA PHE A 62 10.54 1.43 -14.03
C PHE A 62 10.21 2.17 -15.32
#